data_AF-A0A835RVP6-F1
#
_entry.id   AF-A0A835RVP6-F1
#
_cell.length_a   1.000
_cell.length_b   1.000
_cell.length_c   1.000
_cell.angle_alpha   90.00
_cell.angle_beta   90.00
_cell.angle_gamma   90.00
#
_symmetry.space_group_name_H-M   'P 1'
#
loop_
_entity.id
_entity.type
_entity.pdbx_description
1 polymer ?
#
loop_
_entity_poly.entity_id
_entity_poly.type
_entity_poly.pdbx_seq_one_letter_code
_entity_poly.pdbx_strand_id
1 'polypeptide(L)'
;MEESSSSELSRDVSVNASTSTSLKDEINIPSENKDDVESDELYSSFKDFGVPNVPDDVDYYDDEDDLFDEYGYHDESNCDIDDIVTMFEDIDLSTGLEVAFNDLDAVNQNDEIAVKFKSFKKFDSVSDPSDHHFCSPELLKIKGAGMEPTKKWTRRIQHEWRLLEKHLPETIYVRVYEGRLDLLRAAIVGPTGTPYHDGLFFFDIYFPTFYPSVPPMVHYHSRGLRLNPNLYGCGKVCLSLLNTWNGDKSENWRAGSTMLQVLVSIQALILNEKPFFNEPGYETFVNTTEGEWSSLCYNKTVFVLSCKTMLYSLQSPPKHFESFVAGHFRYRGRAILMACIAYLQGAQIGCPVVPKSEAVAREDDGNLSTSETKMETRHRRYPTF
;
A
#
# COMPACT_ATOMS: atom_id res chain seq x y z
N MET A 1 -44.00 -41.10 34.64
CA MET A 1 -44.83 -41.05 33.42
C MET A 1 -44.67 -39.65 32.87
N GLU A 2 -44.05 -39.34 31.74
CA GLU A 2 -43.38 -40.06 30.65
C GLU A 2 -42.38 -39.01 30.09
N GLU A 3 -41.10 -39.35 29.99
CA GLU A 3 -40.29 -39.34 28.75
C GLU A 3 -40.91 -38.65 27.52
N SER A 4 -40.18 -37.70 26.95
CA SER A 4 -40.14 -37.53 25.49
C SER A 4 -38.70 -37.22 25.05
N SER A 5 -38.19 -38.10 24.20
CA SER A 5 -36.86 -38.12 23.60
C SER A 5 -36.76 -37.13 22.43
N SER A 6 -35.66 -36.40 22.32
CA SER A 6 -34.56 -36.59 21.34
C SER A 6 -34.97 -36.63 19.86
N SER A 7 -34.51 -35.65 19.08
CA SER A 7 -33.42 -35.83 18.09
C SER A 7 -33.31 -34.63 17.14
N GLU A 8 -32.26 -33.81 17.28
CA GLU A 8 -31.71 -33.06 16.15
C GLU A 8 -30.25 -33.44 16.01
N LEU A 9 -29.93 -34.03 14.85
CA LEU A 9 -28.61 -34.47 14.45
C LEU A 9 -27.71 -33.24 14.24
N SER A 10 -26.68 -33.12 15.07
CA SER A 10 -25.45 -32.41 14.72
C SER A 10 -24.74 -33.19 13.62
N ARG A 11 -24.55 -32.58 12.45
CA ARG A 11 -23.60 -33.06 11.44
C ARG A 11 -22.37 -32.18 11.51
N ASP A 12 -21.34 -32.72 12.15
CA ASP A 12 -19.96 -32.26 12.01
C ASP A 12 -19.55 -32.34 10.54
N VAL A 13 -19.10 -31.22 9.97
CA VAL A 13 -18.31 -31.20 8.75
C VAL A 13 -16.92 -30.73 9.11
N SER A 14 -16.06 -31.71 9.34
CA SER A 14 -14.61 -31.60 9.27
C SER A 14 -14.20 -31.11 7.87
N VAL A 15 -13.58 -29.93 7.79
CA VAL A 15 -12.95 -29.44 6.55
C VAL A 15 -11.47 -29.77 6.62
N ASN A 16 -11.08 -30.77 5.83
CA ASN A 16 -9.70 -31.11 5.54
C ASN A 16 -9.06 -30.04 4.65
N ALA A 17 -7.79 -29.76 4.93
CA ALA A 17 -6.89 -29.01 4.08
C ALA A 17 -6.61 -29.73 2.74
N SER A 18 -6.14 -28.93 1.78
CA SER A 18 -5.55 -29.29 0.48
C SER A 18 -6.50 -29.31 -0.73
N THR A 19 -6.53 -28.21 -1.48
CA THR A 19 -6.26 -28.20 -2.93
C THR A 19 -6.00 -26.78 -3.43
N SER A 20 -4.91 -26.63 -4.19
CA SER A 20 -4.54 -25.48 -5.01
C SER A 20 -5.62 -25.16 -6.04
N THR A 21 -6.14 -23.92 -6.01
CA THR A 21 -6.87 -23.29 -7.11
C THR A 21 -6.53 -21.80 -7.14
N SER A 22 -6.26 -21.32 -8.35
CA SER A 22 -5.83 -19.98 -8.74
C SER A 22 -6.56 -18.84 -8.01
N LEU A 23 -5.81 -17.90 -7.42
CA LEU A 23 -6.28 -16.63 -6.82
C LEU A 23 -6.75 -15.62 -7.91
N LYS A 24 -7.49 -16.08 -8.91
CA LYS A 24 -8.09 -15.24 -9.98
C LYS A 24 -9.50 -14.75 -9.65
N ASP A 25 -10.11 -15.21 -8.56
CA ASP A 25 -11.56 -15.01 -8.32
C ASP A 25 -11.93 -14.07 -7.15
N GLU A 26 -10.98 -13.39 -6.51
CA GLU A 26 -11.29 -12.46 -5.39
C GLU A 26 -11.12 -10.96 -5.69
N ILE A 27 -10.94 -10.57 -6.96
CA ILE A 27 -11.12 -9.16 -7.37
C ILE A 27 -12.46 -9.02 -8.08
N ASN A 28 -13.56 -9.06 -7.31
CA ASN A 28 -14.89 -8.74 -7.84
C ASN A 28 -15.02 -7.22 -8.01
N ILE A 29 -14.47 -6.68 -9.09
CA ILE A 29 -14.75 -5.32 -9.55
C ILE A 29 -16.24 -5.28 -9.93
N PRO A 30 -17.06 -4.38 -9.36
CA PRO A 30 -18.48 -4.32 -9.70
C PRO A 30 -18.66 -4.11 -11.20
N SER A 31 -19.34 -5.05 -11.86
CA SER A 31 -19.85 -4.85 -13.22
C SER A 31 -20.85 -3.69 -13.20
N GLU A 32 -20.66 -2.77 -14.14
CA GLU A 32 -21.39 -1.51 -14.32
C GLU A 32 -22.90 -1.58 -13.98
N ASN A 33 -23.34 -0.73 -13.06
CA ASN A 33 -24.76 -0.39 -12.91
C ASN A 33 -25.20 0.45 -14.12
N LYS A 34 -26.30 0.03 -14.74
CA LYS A 34 -26.86 0.51 -16.02
C LYS A 34 -27.50 1.91 -16.00
N ASP A 35 -27.00 2.86 -15.21
CA ASP A 35 -27.64 4.18 -15.08
C ASP A 35 -26.80 5.38 -15.57
N ASP A 36 -25.61 5.17 -16.16
CA ASP A 36 -24.77 6.25 -16.70
C ASP A 36 -24.74 6.26 -18.26
N VAL A 37 -25.85 6.65 -18.89
CA VAL A 37 -26.03 6.65 -20.38
C VAL A 37 -25.09 7.63 -21.13
N GLU A 38 -24.34 8.49 -20.44
CA GLU A 38 -23.36 9.39 -21.08
C GLU A 38 -21.93 8.82 -21.20
N SER A 39 -21.57 7.72 -20.50
CA SER A 39 -20.20 7.17 -20.58
C SER A 39 -19.96 6.26 -21.78
N ASP A 40 -21.00 5.56 -22.25
CA ASP A 40 -20.89 4.54 -23.29
C ASP A 40 -20.68 5.10 -24.71
N GLU A 41 -21.19 6.30 -24.99
CA GLU A 41 -20.92 7.01 -26.24
C GLU A 41 -19.45 7.44 -26.34
N LEU A 42 -18.84 7.82 -25.21
CA LEU A 42 -17.43 8.21 -25.18
C LEU A 42 -16.51 6.99 -25.30
N TYR A 43 -16.85 5.88 -24.61
CA TYR A 43 -16.10 4.63 -24.67
C TYR A 43 -16.11 4.02 -26.08
N SER A 44 -17.26 4.08 -26.77
CA SER A 44 -17.40 3.62 -28.15
C SER A 44 -16.58 4.45 -29.14
N SER A 45 -16.39 5.75 -28.89
CA SER A 45 -15.54 6.62 -29.73
C SER A 45 -14.05 6.26 -29.68
N PHE A 46 -13.56 5.58 -28.63
CA PHE A 46 -12.14 5.26 -28.49
C PHE A 46 -11.69 4.00 -29.23
N LYS A 47 -12.62 3.15 -29.70
CA LYS A 47 -12.30 1.93 -30.46
C LYS A 47 -11.82 2.19 -31.90
N ASP A 48 -12.02 3.39 -32.43
CA ASP A 48 -11.75 3.74 -33.83
C ASP A 48 -10.34 4.31 -34.12
N PHE A 49 -9.41 4.25 -33.15
CA PHE A 49 -8.09 4.83 -33.32
C PHE A 49 -7.06 3.80 -33.79
N GLY A 50 -6.62 3.95 -35.05
CA GLY A 50 -5.35 3.39 -35.50
C GLY A 50 -4.21 3.85 -34.58
N VAL A 51 -3.40 2.90 -34.13
CA VAL A 51 -2.24 3.12 -33.26
C VAL A 51 -1.18 3.86 -34.08
N PRO A 52 -0.79 5.11 -33.74
CA PRO A 52 0.39 5.72 -34.34
C PRO A 52 1.63 4.89 -33.96
N ASN A 53 2.63 4.78 -34.84
CA ASN A 53 3.93 4.20 -34.47
C ASN A 53 4.53 5.05 -33.33
N VAL A 54 4.44 4.56 -32.10
CA VAL A 54 5.14 5.08 -30.93
C VAL A 54 6.48 4.32 -30.86
N PRO A 55 7.62 4.99 -30.65
CA PRO A 55 8.89 4.29 -30.44
C PRO A 55 8.77 3.33 -29.26
N ASP A 56 9.19 2.07 -29.44
CA ASP A 56 9.12 1.03 -28.41
C ASP A 56 10.10 1.23 -27.25
N ASP A 57 11.03 2.20 -27.36
CA ASP A 57 12.14 2.38 -26.41
C ASP A 57 12.12 3.78 -25.76
N VAL A 58 11.27 3.96 -24.73
CA VAL A 58 11.43 5.07 -23.78
C VAL A 58 11.59 4.46 -22.39
N ASP A 59 12.69 3.75 -22.17
CA ASP A 59 13.13 3.47 -20.80
C ASP A 59 13.71 4.78 -20.25
N TYR A 60 13.04 5.30 -19.23
CA TYR A 60 13.37 6.58 -18.63
C TYR A 60 14.31 6.43 -17.43
N TYR A 61 14.41 5.21 -16.91
CA TYR A 61 15.38 4.87 -15.88
C TYR A 61 16.66 4.46 -16.61
N ASP A 62 17.74 5.22 -16.45
CA ASP A 62 19.04 4.80 -16.98
C ASP A 62 19.39 3.43 -16.35
N ASP A 63 19.74 2.43 -17.18
CA ASP A 63 20.18 1.09 -16.75
C ASP A 63 21.38 1.11 -15.78
N GLU A 64 22.03 2.27 -15.60
CA GLU A 64 23.13 2.51 -14.68
C GLU A 64 22.67 2.67 -13.20
N ASP A 65 21.38 2.90 -12.94
CA ASP A 65 20.84 3.01 -11.57
C ASP A 65 20.70 1.65 -10.85
N ASP A 66 20.76 0.54 -11.60
CA ASP A 66 20.77 -0.83 -11.05
C ASP A 66 22.09 -1.14 -10.28
N LEU A 67 23.11 -0.28 -10.38
CA LEU A 67 24.38 -0.40 -9.65
C LEU A 67 24.35 0.18 -8.23
N PHE A 68 23.28 0.90 -7.83
CA PHE A 68 23.13 1.40 -6.45
C PHE A 68 22.59 0.33 -5.47
N ASP A 69 22.56 -0.94 -5.88
CA ASP A 69 22.13 -2.09 -5.07
C ASP A 69 23.18 -2.58 -4.06
N GLU A 70 24.33 -1.92 -3.92
CA GLU A 70 25.44 -2.33 -3.02
C GLU A 70 25.06 -2.33 -1.52
N TYR A 71 23.96 -1.66 -1.12
CA TYR A 71 23.50 -1.61 0.27
C TYR A 71 22.28 -2.49 0.59
N GLY A 72 21.82 -3.35 -0.34
CA GLY A 72 20.57 -4.11 -0.20
C GLY A 72 20.69 -5.58 0.22
N TYR A 73 21.85 -6.21 0.03
CA TYR A 73 22.05 -7.62 0.36
C TYR A 73 22.59 -7.78 1.78
N HIS A 74 21.70 -7.59 2.77
CA HIS A 74 21.97 -8.09 4.11
C HIS A 74 21.82 -9.62 4.10
N ASP A 75 22.85 -10.32 4.55
CA ASP A 75 22.85 -11.76 4.79
C ASP A 75 21.62 -12.15 5.63
N GLU A 76 20.64 -12.82 5.01
CA GLU A 76 19.36 -13.23 5.62
C GLU A 76 19.54 -14.21 6.81
N SER A 77 20.78 -14.58 7.14
CA SER A 77 21.11 -15.51 8.21
C SER A 77 20.95 -14.94 9.62
N ASN A 78 20.89 -13.60 9.80
CA ASN A 78 20.76 -12.97 11.11
C ASN A 78 19.56 -12.01 11.19
N CYS A 79 18.40 -12.56 11.54
CA CYS A 79 17.14 -11.81 11.67
C CYS A 79 16.95 -11.13 13.04
N ASP A 80 18.06 -10.74 13.68
CA ASP A 80 18.05 -10.20 15.03
C ASP A 80 17.55 -8.76 15.05
N ILE A 81 16.69 -8.48 16.04
CA ILE A 81 16.06 -7.17 16.22
C ILE A 81 17.10 -6.09 16.60
N ASP A 82 18.29 -6.49 17.02
CA ASP A 82 19.38 -5.58 17.37
C ASP A 82 19.92 -4.82 16.14
N ASP A 83 19.79 -5.39 14.92
CA ASP A 83 20.08 -4.69 13.66
C ASP A 83 19.01 -3.63 13.31
N ILE A 84 17.81 -3.72 13.91
CA ILE A 84 16.77 -2.71 13.73
C ILE A 84 17.12 -1.43 14.48
N VAL A 85 17.66 -1.54 15.69
CA VAL A 85 18.02 -0.38 16.52
C VAL A 85 19.10 0.45 15.84
N THR A 86 20.09 -0.20 15.23
CA THR A 86 21.17 0.47 14.49
C THR A 86 20.66 1.20 13.24
N MET A 87 19.60 0.71 12.56
CA MET A 87 18.98 1.40 11.42
C MET A 87 18.29 2.74 11.78
N PHE A 88 18.00 2.99 13.07
CA PHE A 88 17.46 4.26 13.57
C PHE A 88 18.55 5.19 14.15
N GLU A 89 19.80 4.74 14.30
CA GLU A 89 20.88 5.55 14.88
C GLU A 89 21.22 6.79 14.05
N ASP A 90 21.02 6.73 12.72
CA ASP A 90 21.24 7.85 11.80
C ASP A 90 20.08 8.87 11.76
N ILE A 91 18.99 8.61 12.48
CA ILE A 91 17.84 9.52 12.50
C ILE A 91 18.03 10.51 13.64
N ASP A 92 18.50 11.71 13.28
CA ASP A 92 18.53 12.87 14.18
C ASP A 92 17.09 13.32 14.49
N LEU A 93 16.45 12.62 15.43
CA LEU A 93 15.22 13.04 16.08
C LEU A 93 15.55 14.30 16.88
N SER A 94 15.45 15.46 16.24
CA SER A 94 15.59 16.75 16.91
C SER A 94 14.83 16.71 18.24
N THR A 95 15.51 17.09 19.33
CA THR A 95 15.27 16.80 20.75
C THR A 95 13.92 17.30 21.33
N GLY A 96 12.80 16.96 20.70
CA GLY A 96 11.46 17.43 21.02
C GLY A 96 10.40 16.34 21.18
N LEU A 97 10.74 15.06 20.97
CA LEU A 97 9.76 13.95 21.07
C LEU A 97 9.58 13.39 22.49
N GLU A 98 10.48 13.69 23.44
CA GLU A 98 10.46 13.07 24.78
C GLU A 98 9.25 13.46 25.65
N VAL A 99 8.46 14.47 25.24
CA VAL A 99 7.33 14.98 26.02
C VAL A 99 5.99 14.30 25.67
N ALA A 100 5.91 13.48 24.61
CA ALA A 100 4.63 13.00 24.08
C ALA A 100 4.10 11.67 24.68
N PHE A 101 4.80 11.03 25.62
CA PHE A 101 4.36 9.74 26.16
C PHE A 101 3.31 9.84 27.28
N ASN A 102 3.18 10.99 27.94
CA ASN A 102 2.26 11.17 29.07
C ASN A 102 0.94 11.90 28.70
N ASP A 103 0.78 12.39 27.48
CA ASP A 103 -0.35 13.29 27.12
C ASP A 103 -0.98 12.97 25.75
N LEU A 104 -1.01 11.69 25.35
CA LEU A 104 -1.67 11.24 24.12
C LEU A 104 -3.21 11.35 24.16
N ASP A 105 -3.80 11.65 25.32
CA ASP A 105 -5.25 11.73 25.52
C ASP A 105 -5.80 13.18 25.48
N ALA A 106 -4.94 14.19 25.36
CA ALA A 106 -5.37 15.59 25.29
C ALA A 106 -5.51 16.09 23.83
N VAL A 107 -6.47 15.53 23.08
CA VAL A 107 -6.93 16.17 21.83
C VAL A 107 -7.64 17.47 22.22
N ASN A 108 -6.88 18.56 22.27
CA ASN A 108 -7.41 19.88 22.55
C ASN A 108 -8.41 20.23 21.43
N GLN A 109 -9.67 20.53 21.77
CA GLN A 109 -10.75 20.73 20.80
C GLN A 109 -10.55 21.97 19.89
N ASN A 110 -9.48 22.75 20.12
CA ASN A 110 -9.00 23.84 19.28
C ASN A 110 -7.78 23.47 18.40
N ASP A 111 -7.46 22.18 18.23
CA ASP A 111 -6.36 21.73 17.37
C ASP A 111 -6.70 21.93 15.88
N GLU A 112 -6.19 23.00 15.29
CA GLU A 112 -6.36 23.37 13.88
C GLU A 112 -6.00 22.22 12.93
N ILE A 113 -5.02 21.39 13.29
CA ILE A 113 -4.61 20.24 12.47
C ILE A 113 -5.68 19.15 12.51
N ALA A 114 -6.29 18.88 13.66
CA ALA A 114 -7.38 17.92 13.76
C ALA A 114 -8.60 18.36 12.94
N VAL A 115 -8.89 19.67 12.92
CA VAL A 115 -9.96 20.24 12.08
C VAL A 115 -9.63 20.06 10.59
N LYS A 116 -8.41 20.44 10.16
CA LYS A 116 -7.96 20.30 8.77
C LYS A 116 -7.91 18.84 8.31
N PHE A 117 -7.50 17.92 9.19
CA PHE A 117 -7.46 16.49 8.89
C PHE A 117 -8.86 15.93 8.70
N LYS A 118 -9.82 16.28 9.57
CA LYS A 118 -11.22 15.85 9.45
C LYS A 118 -11.90 16.36 8.18
N SER A 119 -11.50 17.52 7.67
CA SER A 119 -12.00 18.07 6.41
C SER A 119 -11.15 17.72 5.18
N PHE A 120 -10.10 16.92 5.34
CA PHE A 120 -9.20 16.56 4.25
C PHE A 120 -9.92 15.64 3.26
N LYS A 121 -10.01 16.08 1.99
CA LYS A 121 -10.70 15.32 0.95
C LYS A 121 -9.80 14.22 0.37
N LYS A 122 -10.41 13.09 0.00
CA LYS A 122 -9.75 12.02 -0.75
C LYS A 122 -9.25 12.52 -2.10
N PHE A 123 -10.07 13.25 -2.85
CA PHE A 123 -9.69 13.89 -4.11
C PHE A 123 -9.83 15.41 -3.97
N ASP A 124 -8.83 16.17 -4.40
CA ASP A 124 -8.92 17.63 -4.46
C ASP A 124 -8.02 18.23 -5.56
N SER A 125 -8.41 19.40 -6.05
CA SER A 125 -7.61 20.20 -6.98
C SER A 125 -6.82 21.26 -6.21
N VAL A 126 -5.53 21.39 -6.51
CA VAL A 126 -4.61 22.29 -5.81
C VAL A 126 -3.76 23.10 -6.79
N SER A 127 -3.23 24.22 -6.30
CA SER A 127 -2.23 25.03 -7.01
C SER A 127 -0.82 24.58 -6.66
N ASP A 128 0.20 25.03 -7.40
CA ASP A 128 1.62 24.87 -7.04
C ASP A 128 2.14 23.40 -6.98
N PRO A 129 2.62 22.86 -8.11
CA PRO A 129 3.28 21.56 -8.18
C PRO A 129 4.81 21.64 -7.98
N SER A 130 5.37 22.68 -7.36
CA SER A 130 6.82 22.93 -7.42
C SER A 130 7.70 21.81 -6.84
N ASP A 131 7.18 21.03 -5.89
CA ASP A 131 7.87 19.90 -5.26
C ASP A 131 7.51 18.54 -5.91
N HIS A 132 6.83 18.56 -7.05
CA HIS A 132 6.48 17.36 -7.81
C HIS A 132 7.68 16.88 -8.62
N HIS A 133 7.96 15.59 -8.60
CA HIS A 133 9.10 14.97 -9.29
C HIS A 133 9.19 15.42 -10.76
N PHE A 134 8.08 15.30 -11.50
CA PHE A 134 7.97 15.67 -12.92
C PHE A 134 7.90 17.19 -13.21
N CYS A 135 8.15 18.04 -12.20
CA CYS A 135 8.41 19.47 -12.41
C CYS A 135 9.91 19.80 -12.53
N SER A 136 10.82 18.82 -12.33
CA SER A 136 12.26 19.04 -12.52
C SER A 136 12.57 19.47 -13.97
N PRO A 137 13.39 20.53 -14.17
CA PRO A 137 13.79 21.00 -15.49
C PRO A 137 14.46 19.96 -16.38
N GLU A 138 15.13 18.97 -15.79
CA GLU A 138 15.77 17.86 -16.49
C GLU A 138 14.71 16.94 -17.13
N LEU A 139 13.62 16.67 -16.41
CA LEU A 139 12.54 15.77 -16.84
C LEU A 139 11.60 16.42 -17.86
N LEU A 140 11.47 17.74 -17.80
CA LEU A 140 10.71 18.53 -18.78
C LEU A 140 11.32 18.49 -20.19
N LYS A 141 12.55 17.96 -20.35
CA LYS A 141 13.20 17.76 -21.67
C LYS A 141 12.81 16.44 -22.34
N ILE A 142 12.11 15.55 -21.65
CA ILE A 142 11.62 14.29 -22.22
C ILE A 142 10.60 14.60 -23.32
N LYS A 143 10.79 14.00 -24.49
CA LYS A 143 10.09 14.31 -25.75
C LYS A 143 8.57 14.24 -25.60
N GLY A 144 7.92 15.41 -25.61
CA GLY A 144 6.45 15.52 -25.58
C GLY A 144 5.95 16.75 -24.83
N ALA A 145 6.74 17.28 -23.88
CA ALA A 145 6.39 18.43 -23.04
C ALA A 145 6.18 19.77 -23.79
N GLY A 146 6.41 19.81 -25.11
CA GLY A 146 6.17 20.98 -25.96
C GLY A 146 5.00 20.82 -26.95
N MET A 147 4.29 19.69 -26.94
CA MET A 147 3.07 19.54 -27.73
C MET A 147 1.85 19.96 -26.90
N GLU A 148 1.09 20.90 -27.43
CA GLU A 148 -0.16 21.33 -26.82
C GLU A 148 -1.12 20.14 -26.60
N PRO A 149 -1.71 19.99 -25.41
CA PRO A 149 -2.68 18.94 -25.14
C PRO A 149 -3.81 18.92 -26.16
N THR A 150 -4.05 17.78 -26.79
CA THR A 150 -5.17 17.65 -27.72
C THR A 150 -6.50 17.64 -26.96
N LYS A 151 -7.59 18.09 -27.61
CA LYS A 151 -8.95 18.01 -27.01
C LYS A 151 -9.31 16.59 -26.56
N LYS A 152 -8.83 15.57 -27.27
CA LYS A 152 -9.05 14.15 -26.93
C LYS A 152 -8.31 13.78 -25.65
N TRP A 153 -7.04 14.17 -25.53
CA TRP A 153 -6.25 13.98 -24.33
C TRP A 153 -6.88 14.67 -23.12
N THR A 154 -7.29 15.94 -23.26
CA THR A 154 -7.92 16.68 -22.16
C THR A 154 -9.20 16.01 -21.67
N ARG A 155 -10.07 15.54 -22.59
CA ARG A 155 -11.28 14.79 -22.23
C ARG A 155 -10.94 13.47 -21.53
N ARG A 156 -9.87 12.80 -21.95
CA ARG A 156 -9.43 11.57 -21.31
C ARG A 156 -8.95 11.83 -19.88
N ILE A 157 -8.13 12.84 -19.65
CA ILE A 157 -7.68 13.21 -18.30
C ILE A 157 -8.87 13.63 -17.41
N GLN A 158 -9.82 14.40 -17.95
CA GLN A 158 -11.06 14.74 -17.25
C GLN A 158 -11.91 13.51 -16.91
N HIS A 159 -11.82 12.45 -17.70
CA HIS A 159 -12.45 11.17 -17.36
C HIS A 159 -11.72 10.49 -16.19
N GLU A 160 -10.38 10.48 -16.16
CA GLU A 160 -9.61 9.97 -15.02
C GLU A 160 -9.98 10.67 -13.71
N TRP A 161 -10.08 12.01 -13.70
CA TRP A 161 -10.46 12.75 -12.49
C TRP A 161 -11.84 12.37 -11.96
N ARG A 162 -12.84 12.28 -12.84
CA ARG A 162 -14.20 11.86 -12.45
C ARG A 162 -14.21 10.44 -11.88
N LEU A 163 -13.41 9.54 -12.48
CA LEU A 163 -13.31 8.17 -12.03
C LEU A 163 -12.68 8.10 -10.63
N LEU A 164 -11.59 8.83 -10.40
CA LEU A 164 -10.88 8.89 -9.12
C LEU A 164 -11.75 9.54 -8.03
N GLU A 165 -12.36 10.69 -8.33
CA GLU A 165 -13.24 11.39 -7.37
C GLU A 165 -14.39 10.50 -6.88
N LYS A 166 -14.97 9.67 -7.76
CA LYS A 166 -16.12 8.81 -7.44
C LYS A 166 -15.72 7.47 -6.79
N HIS A 167 -14.57 6.88 -7.16
CA HIS A 167 -14.29 5.46 -6.83
C HIS A 167 -12.96 5.22 -6.09
N LEU A 168 -12.28 6.26 -5.60
CA LEU A 168 -11.10 6.06 -4.77
C LEU A 168 -11.42 5.27 -3.48
N PRO A 169 -10.65 4.20 -3.17
CA PRO A 169 -10.71 3.53 -1.87
C PRO A 169 -10.48 4.51 -0.73
N GLU A 170 -10.99 4.20 0.46
CA GLU A 170 -10.88 5.08 1.64
C GLU A 170 -9.43 5.39 2.06
N THR A 171 -8.50 4.51 1.69
CA THR A 171 -7.08 4.58 2.03
C THR A 171 -6.22 5.22 0.94
N ILE A 172 -6.81 5.76 -0.13
CA ILE A 172 -6.07 6.40 -1.22
C ILE A 172 -6.54 7.84 -1.40
N TYR A 173 -5.58 8.76 -1.39
CA TYR A 173 -5.79 10.20 -1.49
C TYR A 173 -5.04 10.73 -2.71
N VAL A 174 -5.64 11.69 -3.41
CA VAL A 174 -5.17 12.21 -4.68
C VAL A 174 -5.25 13.73 -4.71
N ARG A 175 -4.21 14.36 -5.25
CA ARG A 175 -4.16 15.78 -5.58
C ARG A 175 -3.85 15.94 -7.07
N VAL A 176 -4.63 16.79 -7.73
CA VAL A 176 -4.44 17.17 -9.13
C VAL A 176 -4.17 18.67 -9.21
N TYR A 177 -3.53 19.14 -10.28
CA TYR A 177 -3.01 20.51 -10.32
C TYR A 177 -3.74 21.38 -11.35
N GLU A 178 -4.26 22.53 -10.91
CA GLU A 178 -5.08 23.43 -11.75
C GLU A 178 -4.38 23.91 -13.03
N GLY A 179 -3.06 24.12 -12.95
CA GLY A 179 -2.24 24.59 -14.08
C GLY A 179 -1.46 23.48 -14.81
N ARG A 180 -1.53 22.23 -14.33
CA ARG A 180 -0.76 21.10 -14.84
C ARG A 180 -1.63 19.84 -14.81
N LEU A 181 -2.54 19.76 -15.77
CA LEU A 181 -3.49 18.64 -15.90
C LEU A 181 -2.80 17.30 -16.12
N ASP A 182 -1.55 17.35 -16.59
CA ASP A 182 -0.65 16.22 -16.81
C ASP A 182 -0.01 15.69 -15.53
N LEU A 183 -0.23 16.32 -14.37
CA LEU A 183 0.35 15.93 -13.09
C LEU A 183 -0.72 15.48 -12.09
N LEU A 184 -0.35 14.49 -11.29
CA LEU A 184 -1.16 13.96 -10.19
C LEU A 184 -0.23 13.46 -9.09
N ARG A 185 -0.55 13.75 -7.84
CA ARG A 185 0.10 13.15 -6.66
C ARG A 185 -0.89 12.24 -5.93
N ALA A 186 -0.46 11.03 -5.59
CA ALA A 186 -1.23 10.09 -4.79
C ALA A 186 -0.52 9.79 -3.46
N ALA A 187 -1.30 9.59 -2.41
CA ALA A 187 -0.87 9.02 -1.14
C ALA A 187 -1.67 7.75 -0.87
N ILE A 188 -0.99 6.65 -0.60
CA ILE A 188 -1.60 5.36 -0.27
C ILE A 188 -1.26 5.05 1.18
N VAL A 189 -2.29 4.81 1.99
CA VAL A 189 -2.12 4.31 3.36
C VAL A 189 -1.80 2.81 3.28
N GLY A 190 -0.74 2.41 3.98
CA GLY A 190 -0.31 1.02 4.08
C GLY A 190 -1.41 0.11 4.62
N PRO A 191 -1.75 -0.98 3.90
CA PRO A 191 -2.85 -1.87 4.31
C PRO A 191 -2.65 -2.51 5.68
N THR A 192 -3.75 -2.88 6.34
CA THR A 192 -3.70 -3.70 7.56
C THR A 192 -3.27 -5.12 7.20
N GLY A 193 -2.53 -5.78 8.10
CA GLY A 193 -2.01 -7.12 7.83
C GLY A 193 -0.63 -7.16 7.19
N THR A 194 -0.04 -6.00 6.85
CA THR A 194 1.20 -5.94 6.05
C THR A 194 2.31 -5.23 6.82
N PRO A 195 3.59 -5.41 6.46
CA PRO A 195 4.68 -4.64 7.06
C PRO A 195 4.61 -3.14 6.75
N TYR A 196 3.69 -2.71 5.88
CA TYR A 196 3.45 -1.33 5.48
C TYR A 196 2.42 -0.61 6.37
N HIS A 197 1.70 -1.34 7.23
CA HIS A 197 0.50 -0.86 7.92
C HIS A 197 0.67 0.51 8.57
N ASP A 198 -0.35 1.37 8.39
CA ASP A 198 -0.42 2.75 8.86
C ASP A 198 0.64 3.71 8.29
N GLY A 199 1.57 3.24 7.46
CA GLY A 199 2.50 4.08 6.70
C GLY A 199 1.80 4.90 5.62
N LEU A 200 2.42 6.02 5.23
CA LEU A 200 1.97 6.84 4.11
C LEU A 200 3.01 6.77 2.99
N PHE A 201 2.58 6.29 1.82
CA PHE A 201 3.43 6.12 0.64
C PHE A 201 2.99 7.07 -0.47
N PHE A 202 3.90 7.93 -0.90
CA PHE A 202 3.61 9.00 -1.86
C PHE A 202 4.15 8.68 -3.25
N PHE A 203 3.35 8.98 -4.25
CA PHE A 203 3.64 8.75 -5.66
C PHE A 203 3.33 10.00 -6.45
N ASP A 204 4.29 10.45 -7.25
CA ASP A 204 4.10 11.47 -8.27
C ASP A 204 3.83 10.79 -9.60
N ILE A 205 2.87 11.33 -10.35
CA ILE A 205 2.39 10.74 -11.61
C ILE A 205 2.40 11.80 -12.70
N TYR A 206 2.87 11.40 -13.88
CA TYR A 206 2.85 12.20 -15.10
C TYR A 206 2.09 11.49 -16.21
N PHE A 207 1.15 12.20 -16.83
CA PHE A 207 0.40 11.75 -17.99
C PHE A 207 1.06 12.31 -19.27
N PRO A 208 1.76 11.48 -20.06
CA PRO A 208 2.40 11.95 -21.29
C PRO A 208 1.37 12.40 -22.34
N THR A 209 1.81 13.18 -23.32
CA THR A 209 0.93 13.69 -24.40
C THR A 209 0.28 12.59 -25.24
N PHE A 210 0.89 11.41 -25.29
CA PHE A 210 0.34 10.22 -25.97
C PHE A 210 -0.58 9.37 -25.09
N TYR A 211 -0.81 9.75 -23.82
CA TYR A 211 -1.79 9.09 -22.96
C TYR A 211 -3.20 9.16 -23.60
N PRO A 212 -3.99 8.08 -23.61
CA PRO A 212 -3.80 6.80 -22.91
C PRO A 212 -3.18 5.70 -23.78
N SER A 213 -2.65 6.02 -24.97
CA SER A 213 -2.02 4.99 -25.83
C SER A 213 -0.76 4.39 -25.20
N VAL A 214 -0.12 5.15 -24.31
CA VAL A 214 1.00 4.73 -23.45
C VAL A 214 0.61 4.90 -21.98
N PRO A 215 1.22 4.15 -21.05
CA PRO A 215 0.94 4.28 -19.61
C PRO A 215 1.35 5.65 -19.05
N PRO A 216 0.83 6.01 -17.86
CA PRO A 216 1.37 7.13 -17.11
C PRO A 216 2.75 6.77 -16.56
N MET A 217 3.59 7.78 -16.30
CA MET A 217 4.85 7.61 -15.57
C MET A 217 4.59 7.77 -14.07
N VAL A 218 5.19 6.93 -13.24
CA VAL A 218 4.98 6.93 -11.78
C VAL A 218 6.33 6.95 -11.07
N HIS A 219 6.48 7.84 -10.10
CA HIS A 219 7.66 7.96 -9.27
C HIS A 219 7.29 7.84 -7.79
N TYR A 220 7.83 6.85 -7.10
CA TYR A 220 7.70 6.66 -5.67
C TYR A 220 8.66 7.58 -4.91
N HIS A 221 8.17 8.24 -3.86
CA HIS A 221 8.98 9.06 -2.95
C HIS A 221 9.82 8.16 -2.03
N SER A 222 10.83 7.50 -2.60
CA SER A 222 11.65 6.49 -1.92
C SER A 222 12.55 7.02 -0.81
N ARG A 223 13.01 8.29 -0.94
CA ARG A 223 14.07 8.87 -0.09
C ARG A 223 15.33 7.98 -0.04
N GLY A 224 15.63 7.27 -1.14
CA GLY A 224 16.76 6.34 -1.22
C GLY A 224 16.50 4.95 -0.62
N LEU A 225 15.31 4.67 -0.10
CA LEU A 225 14.98 3.38 0.52
C LEU A 225 14.36 2.42 -0.50
N ARG A 226 14.89 1.19 -0.60
CA ARG A 226 14.26 0.08 -1.34
C ARG A 226 13.30 -0.67 -0.43
N LEU A 227 12.02 -0.30 -0.48
CA LEU A 227 10.99 -0.78 0.45
C LEU A 227 10.33 -2.10 0.01
N ASN A 228 10.42 -2.42 -1.28
CA ASN A 228 9.81 -3.58 -1.90
C ASN A 228 10.63 -3.94 -3.14
N PRO A 229 10.65 -5.20 -3.62
CA PRO A 229 11.28 -5.54 -4.89
C PRO A 229 10.77 -4.72 -6.08
N ASN A 230 9.55 -4.20 -5.99
CA ASN A 230 8.93 -3.35 -7.00
C ASN A 230 8.94 -1.84 -6.66
N LEU A 231 9.54 -1.43 -5.54
CA LEU A 231 9.71 -0.01 -5.14
C LEU A 231 11.19 0.28 -4.86
N TYR A 232 11.85 0.85 -5.86
CA TYR A 232 13.30 1.01 -5.88
C TYR A 232 13.76 2.23 -5.07
N GLY A 233 15.02 2.21 -4.64
CA GLY A 233 15.66 3.33 -3.95
C GLY A 233 15.71 4.61 -4.80
N CYS A 234 15.76 4.51 -6.12
CA CYS A 234 15.68 5.64 -7.06
C CYS A 234 14.23 6.14 -7.30
N GLY A 235 13.22 5.47 -6.76
CA GLY A 235 11.81 5.80 -6.93
C GLY A 235 11.11 5.13 -8.13
N LYS A 236 11.80 4.22 -8.84
CA LYS A 236 11.18 3.37 -9.87
C LYS A 236 10.09 2.48 -9.27
N VAL A 237 8.97 2.37 -9.97
CA VAL A 237 7.82 1.50 -9.61
C VAL A 237 7.64 0.43 -10.69
N CYS A 238 7.76 -0.84 -10.32
CA CYS A 238 7.59 -1.97 -11.23
C CYS A 238 6.17 -2.52 -11.18
N LEU A 239 5.43 -2.36 -12.28
CA LEU A 239 4.13 -2.99 -12.51
C LEU A 239 3.99 -3.31 -13.99
N SER A 240 3.42 -4.47 -14.32
CA SER A 240 3.12 -4.83 -15.71
C SER A 240 2.18 -3.81 -16.36
N LEU A 241 1.21 -3.31 -15.59
CA LEU A 241 0.30 -2.23 -16.01
C LEU A 241 1.01 -0.91 -16.35
N LEU A 242 2.25 -0.72 -15.89
CA LEU A 242 3.08 0.45 -16.23
C LEU A 242 4.13 0.13 -17.32
N ASN A 243 4.12 -1.10 -17.85
CA ASN A 243 5.15 -1.65 -18.73
C ASN A 243 6.57 -1.61 -18.14
N THR A 244 6.69 -1.52 -16.81
CA THR A 244 7.98 -1.55 -16.08
C THR A 244 8.24 -2.93 -15.47
N TRP A 245 7.42 -3.91 -15.79
CA TRP A 245 7.54 -5.31 -15.38
C TRP A 245 6.99 -6.25 -16.44
N ASN A 246 7.50 -7.48 -16.46
CA ASN A 246 6.96 -8.52 -17.33
C ASN A 246 5.59 -8.97 -16.83
N GLY A 247 4.58 -8.92 -17.70
CA GLY A 247 3.25 -9.48 -17.44
C GLY A 247 2.66 -10.10 -18.70
N ASP A 248 1.58 -10.85 -18.52
CA ASP A 248 0.79 -11.34 -19.65
C ASP A 248 0.23 -10.16 -20.45
N LYS A 249 -0.05 -10.37 -21.74
CA LYS A 249 -0.61 -9.30 -22.62
C LYS A 249 -1.90 -8.68 -22.08
N SER A 250 -2.64 -9.39 -21.24
CA SER A 250 -3.85 -8.89 -20.57
C SER A 250 -3.57 -8.01 -19.35
N GLU A 251 -2.37 -8.10 -18.77
CA GLU A 251 -1.94 -7.38 -17.57
C GLU A 251 -1.19 -6.09 -17.91
N ASN A 252 -0.60 -6.03 -19.10
CA ASN A 252 0.09 -4.84 -19.60
C ASN A 252 -0.86 -3.68 -19.90
N TRP A 253 -0.30 -2.47 -19.96
CA TRP A 253 -1.07 -1.27 -20.26
C TRP A 253 -1.85 -1.37 -21.57
N ARG A 254 -3.11 -0.95 -21.54
CA ARG A 254 -3.95 -0.78 -22.73
C ARG A 254 -4.64 0.57 -22.66
N ALA A 255 -5.06 1.10 -23.80
CA ALA A 255 -5.76 2.39 -23.83
C ALA A 255 -7.06 2.43 -23.02
N GLY A 256 -7.63 1.28 -22.63
CA GLY A 256 -8.77 1.19 -21.71
C GLY A 256 -8.39 1.13 -20.23
N SER A 257 -7.12 0.94 -19.89
CA SER A 257 -6.60 0.92 -18.52
C SER A 257 -6.72 2.31 -17.89
N THR A 258 -6.88 2.40 -16.57
CA THR A 258 -7.12 3.67 -15.85
C THR A 258 -6.10 3.92 -14.75
N MET A 259 -5.97 5.17 -14.31
CA MET A 259 -5.10 5.51 -13.18
C MET A 259 -5.61 4.89 -11.87
N LEU A 260 -6.93 4.74 -11.72
CA LEU A 260 -7.51 4.05 -10.57
C LEU A 260 -7.02 2.60 -10.47
N GLN A 261 -6.97 1.87 -11.61
CA GLN A 261 -6.44 0.50 -11.65
C GLN A 261 -4.97 0.45 -11.23
N VAL A 262 -4.15 1.42 -11.66
CA VAL A 262 -2.74 1.52 -11.24
C VAL A 262 -2.64 1.71 -9.73
N LEU A 263 -3.36 2.69 -9.15
CA LEU A 263 -3.28 2.97 -7.71
C LEU A 263 -3.75 1.77 -6.86
N VAL A 264 -4.84 1.10 -7.26
CA VAL A 264 -5.32 -0.11 -6.59
C VAL A 264 -4.33 -1.27 -6.75
N SER A 265 -3.69 -1.40 -7.91
CA SER A 265 -2.66 -2.43 -8.14
C SER A 265 -1.41 -2.20 -7.29
N ILE A 266 -0.96 -0.96 -7.12
CA ILE A 266 0.13 -0.64 -6.18
C ILE A 266 -0.27 -1.09 -4.77
N GLN A 267 -1.46 -0.74 -4.30
CA GLN A 267 -1.90 -1.12 -2.96
C GLN A 267 -2.02 -2.64 -2.78
N ALA A 268 -2.59 -3.35 -3.76
CA ALA A 268 -2.88 -4.78 -3.63
C ALA A 268 -1.68 -5.68 -3.92
N LEU A 269 -0.88 -5.36 -4.94
CA LEU A 269 0.19 -6.23 -5.43
C LEU A 269 1.55 -5.87 -4.83
N ILE A 270 1.81 -4.59 -4.57
CA ILE A 270 3.10 -4.16 -4.02
C ILE A 270 3.05 -4.11 -2.49
N LEU A 271 2.05 -3.41 -1.92
CA LEU A 271 1.95 -3.21 -0.47
C LEU A 271 1.26 -4.39 0.24
N ASN A 272 1.63 -5.63 -0.10
CA ASN A 272 0.99 -6.86 0.38
C ASN A 272 1.64 -7.44 1.66
N GLU A 273 1.07 -8.54 2.19
CA GLU A 273 1.51 -9.19 3.44
C GLU A 273 2.91 -9.83 3.36
N LYS A 274 3.29 -10.34 2.19
CA LYS A 274 4.51 -11.13 1.97
C LYS A 274 5.32 -10.57 0.79
N PRO A 275 5.82 -9.32 0.89
CA PRO A 275 6.51 -8.64 -0.21
C PRO A 275 7.81 -9.30 -0.66
N PHE A 276 8.37 -10.23 0.13
CA PHE A 276 9.50 -11.07 -0.28
C PHE A 276 9.23 -11.81 -1.59
N PHE A 277 8.01 -12.32 -1.79
CA PHE A 277 7.64 -13.06 -3.00
C PHE A 277 7.33 -12.17 -4.20
N ASN A 278 7.47 -10.85 -4.08
CA ASN A 278 7.41 -9.96 -5.23
C ASN A 278 8.71 -9.99 -6.06
N GLU A 279 9.78 -10.59 -5.52
CA GLU A 279 11.04 -10.78 -6.24
C GLU A 279 10.85 -11.88 -7.32
N PRO A 280 11.18 -11.59 -8.59
CA PRO A 280 11.06 -12.56 -9.67
C PRO A 280 11.91 -13.81 -9.42
N GLY A 281 11.31 -14.97 -9.68
CA GLY A 281 11.95 -16.26 -9.44
C GLY A 281 11.75 -16.79 -8.02
N TYR A 282 11.13 -16.02 -7.12
CA TYR A 282 10.88 -16.48 -5.75
C TYR A 282 9.56 -17.25 -5.61
N GLU A 283 8.79 -17.39 -6.69
CA GLU A 283 7.49 -18.07 -6.70
C GLU A 283 7.62 -19.55 -6.32
N THR A 284 8.77 -20.18 -6.62
CA THR A 284 9.05 -21.58 -6.27
C THR A 284 9.26 -21.80 -4.77
N PHE A 285 9.53 -20.74 -4.00
CA PHE A 285 9.71 -20.82 -2.54
C PHE A 285 8.40 -20.62 -1.77
N VAL A 286 7.32 -20.25 -2.44
CA VAL A 286 6.01 -20.08 -1.79
C VAL A 286 5.57 -21.39 -1.14
N ASN A 287 5.09 -21.33 0.10
CA ASN A 287 4.72 -22.50 0.93
C ASN A 287 5.87 -23.46 1.30
N THR A 288 7.13 -23.12 1.01
CA THR A 288 8.29 -23.85 1.55
C THR A 288 8.62 -23.32 2.94
N THR A 289 9.21 -24.15 3.81
CA THR A 289 9.59 -23.70 5.16
C THR A 289 10.63 -22.59 5.09
N GLU A 290 11.58 -22.71 4.17
CA GLU A 290 12.64 -21.74 3.92
C GLU A 290 12.08 -20.42 3.38
N GLY A 291 11.22 -20.45 2.36
CA GLY A 291 10.62 -19.24 1.79
C GLY A 291 9.71 -18.49 2.76
N GLU A 292 8.90 -19.23 3.54
CA GLU A 292 8.08 -18.63 4.60
C GLU A 292 8.95 -17.98 5.69
N TRP A 293 10.06 -18.62 6.06
CA TRP A 293 11.01 -18.04 7.02
C TRP A 293 11.68 -16.77 6.48
N SER A 294 12.21 -16.79 5.24
CA SER A 294 12.78 -15.59 4.60
C SER A 294 11.75 -14.48 4.45
N SER A 295 10.49 -14.79 4.13
CA SER A 295 9.43 -13.78 4.07
C SER A 295 9.18 -13.12 5.44
N LEU A 296 9.24 -13.87 6.54
CA LEU A 296 9.10 -13.31 7.89
C LEU A 296 10.29 -12.40 8.24
N CYS A 297 11.51 -12.80 7.87
CA CYS A 297 12.71 -11.98 8.04
C CYS A 297 12.61 -10.69 7.21
N TYR A 298 12.22 -10.79 5.95
CA TYR A 298 12.05 -9.65 5.05
C TYR A 298 11.01 -8.66 5.59
N ASN A 299 9.91 -9.15 6.16
CA ASN A 299 8.88 -8.29 6.79
C ASN A 299 9.44 -7.45 7.94
N LYS A 300 10.44 -7.94 8.69
CA LYS A 300 11.14 -7.14 9.72
C LYS A 300 11.82 -5.92 9.11
N THR A 301 12.62 -6.14 8.07
CA THR A 301 13.31 -5.07 7.36
C THR A 301 12.33 -4.07 6.76
N VAL A 302 11.29 -4.55 6.08
CA VAL A 302 10.28 -3.67 5.45
C VAL A 302 9.53 -2.83 6.47
N PHE A 303 9.19 -3.38 7.64
CA PHE A 303 8.53 -2.63 8.70
C PHE A 303 9.41 -1.48 9.21
N VAL A 304 10.70 -1.74 9.43
CA VAL A 304 11.67 -0.73 9.86
C VAL A 304 11.80 0.39 8.83
N LEU A 305 11.95 0.02 7.56
CA LEU A 305 11.99 0.98 6.46
C LEU A 305 10.66 1.75 6.34
N SER A 306 9.52 1.12 6.62
CA SER A 306 8.22 1.79 6.66
C SER A 306 8.17 2.84 7.77
N CYS A 307 8.64 2.51 8.98
CA CYS A 307 8.79 3.49 10.07
C CYS A 307 9.72 4.65 9.69
N LYS A 308 10.84 4.37 9.00
CA LYS A 308 11.76 5.40 8.49
C LYS A 308 11.08 6.31 7.47
N THR A 309 10.30 5.76 6.54
CA THR A 309 9.45 6.52 5.61
C THR A 309 8.41 7.39 6.32
N MET A 310 7.79 6.91 7.41
CA MET A 310 6.87 7.72 8.23
C MET A 310 7.59 8.94 8.83
N LEU A 311 8.80 8.75 9.38
CA LEU A 311 9.61 9.83 9.95
C LEU A 311 10.01 10.85 8.88
N TYR A 312 10.43 10.39 7.70
CA TYR A 312 10.71 11.27 6.55
C TYR A 312 9.50 12.09 6.10
N SER A 313 8.31 11.50 6.16
CA SER A 313 7.06 12.20 5.83
C SER A 313 6.71 13.22 6.91
N LEU A 314 6.93 12.93 8.19
CA LEU A 314 6.73 13.87 9.30
C LEU A 314 7.71 15.06 9.24
N GLN A 315 8.96 14.82 8.89
CA GLN A 315 10.00 15.85 8.79
C GLN A 315 9.82 16.76 7.56
N SER A 316 9.42 16.17 6.44
CA SER A 316 9.25 16.88 5.17
C SER A 316 8.03 16.31 4.43
N PRO A 317 6.81 16.71 4.84
CA PRO A 317 5.59 16.26 4.19
C PRO A 317 5.52 16.84 2.76
N PRO A 318 5.05 16.07 1.77
CA PRO A 318 4.80 16.59 0.43
C PRO A 318 3.79 17.73 0.46
N LYS A 319 3.95 18.72 -0.43
CA LYS A 319 3.00 19.84 -0.52
C LYS A 319 1.59 19.34 -0.73
N HIS A 320 0.64 20.03 -0.10
CA HIS A 320 -0.80 19.76 -0.10
C HIS A 320 -1.23 18.52 0.69
N PHE A 321 -0.28 17.88 1.39
CA PHE A 321 -0.51 16.75 2.28
C PHE A 321 -0.05 17.02 3.72
N GLU A 322 0.43 18.23 4.05
CA GLU A 322 1.00 18.55 5.36
C GLU A 322 0.02 18.31 6.51
N SER A 323 -1.22 18.80 6.35
CA SER A 323 -2.28 18.58 7.34
C SER A 323 -2.74 17.14 7.40
N PHE A 324 -2.67 16.40 6.27
CA PHE A 324 -3.01 14.99 6.21
C PHE A 324 -1.98 14.13 6.94
N VAL A 325 -0.70 14.33 6.64
CA VAL A 325 0.42 13.65 7.31
C VAL A 325 0.36 13.90 8.83
N ALA A 326 0.26 15.17 9.23
CA ALA A 326 0.23 15.53 10.64
C ALA A 326 -1.00 14.95 11.35
N GLY A 327 -2.18 15.02 10.72
CA GLY A 327 -3.42 14.48 11.29
C GLY A 327 -3.45 12.96 11.35
N HIS A 328 -3.00 12.27 10.30
CA HIS A 328 -2.94 10.82 10.20
C HIS A 328 -2.05 10.25 11.30
N PHE A 329 -0.81 10.73 11.43
CA PHE A 329 0.11 10.21 12.44
C PHE A 329 -0.26 10.63 13.87
N ARG A 330 -0.99 11.74 14.08
CA ARG A 330 -1.61 12.03 15.38
C ARG A 330 -2.70 11.02 15.72
N TYR A 331 -3.56 10.71 14.76
CA TYR A 331 -4.67 9.77 14.95
C TYR A 331 -4.18 8.33 15.13
N ARG A 332 -3.19 7.91 14.34
CA ARG A 332 -2.66 6.53 14.31
C ARG A 332 -1.45 6.31 15.23
N GLY A 333 -0.84 7.37 15.77
CA GLY A 333 0.43 7.29 16.50
C GLY A 333 0.40 6.30 17.66
N ARG A 334 -0.68 6.26 18.45
CA ARG A 334 -0.84 5.26 19.52
C ARG A 334 -0.88 3.82 18.99
N ALA A 335 -1.60 3.58 17.88
CA ALA A 335 -1.69 2.26 17.28
C ALA A 335 -0.34 1.81 16.71
N ILE A 336 0.37 2.70 16.00
CA ILE A 336 1.70 2.46 15.46
C ILE A 336 2.69 2.11 16.57
N LEU A 337 2.73 2.89 17.66
CA LEU A 337 3.62 2.62 18.79
C LEU A 337 3.30 1.28 19.49
N MET A 338 2.01 0.96 19.65
CA MET A 338 1.61 -0.34 20.20
C MET A 338 2.05 -1.50 19.29
N ALA A 339 1.97 -1.33 17.96
CA ALA A 339 2.49 -2.31 17.01
C ALA A 339 4.01 -2.48 17.14
N CYS A 340 4.77 -1.38 17.20
CA CYS A 340 6.21 -1.42 17.44
C CYS A 340 6.55 -2.20 18.72
N ILE A 341 5.87 -1.92 19.83
CA ILE A 341 6.08 -2.62 21.10
C ILE A 341 5.77 -4.11 20.97
N ALA A 342 4.66 -4.47 20.33
CA ALA A 342 4.29 -5.88 20.13
C ALA A 342 5.33 -6.63 19.29
N TYR A 343 5.81 -6.04 18.20
CA TYR A 343 6.81 -6.65 17.33
C TYR A 343 8.17 -6.78 18.02
N LEU A 344 8.57 -5.78 18.82
CA LEU A 344 9.76 -5.86 19.68
C LEU A 344 9.66 -6.97 20.74
N GLN A 345 8.44 -7.34 21.15
CA GLN A 345 8.17 -8.44 22.07
C GLN A 345 8.03 -9.79 21.38
N GLY A 346 8.31 -9.86 20.07
CA GLY A 346 8.29 -11.10 19.29
C GLY A 346 6.95 -11.41 18.61
N ALA A 347 5.98 -10.50 18.61
CA ALA A 347 4.80 -10.66 17.77
C ALA A 347 5.17 -10.60 16.28
N GLN A 348 4.46 -11.37 15.46
CA GLN A 348 4.67 -11.37 14.02
C GLN A 348 4.22 -10.03 13.41
N ILE A 349 5.05 -9.46 12.53
CA ILE A 349 4.72 -8.23 11.81
C ILE A 349 3.50 -8.44 10.92
N GLY A 350 2.57 -7.50 10.98
CA GLY A 350 1.28 -7.56 10.28
C GLY A 350 0.16 -8.16 11.13
N CYS A 351 0.45 -8.78 12.29
CA CYS A 351 -0.60 -9.32 13.14
C CYS A 351 -1.47 -8.20 13.76
N PRO A 352 -2.78 -8.40 13.93
CA PRO A 352 -3.64 -7.42 14.61
C PRO A 352 -3.18 -7.16 16.05
N VAL A 353 -2.83 -5.91 16.37
CA VAL A 353 -2.47 -5.51 17.73
C VAL A 353 -3.67 -4.83 18.37
N VAL A 354 -4.37 -5.54 19.25
CA VAL A 354 -5.53 -5.01 19.97
C VAL A 354 -5.05 -4.18 21.16
N PRO A 355 -5.42 -2.89 21.27
CA PRO A 355 -5.15 -2.11 22.47
C PRO A 355 -5.84 -2.75 23.68
N LYS A 356 -5.12 -2.91 24.80
CA LYS A 356 -5.70 -3.46 26.04
C LYS A 356 -6.97 -2.75 26.51
N SER A 357 -7.21 -1.50 26.13
CA SER A 357 -8.42 -0.74 26.46
C SER A 357 -9.69 -1.23 25.74
N GLU A 358 -9.57 -1.96 24.62
CA GLU A 358 -10.72 -2.53 23.90
C GLU A 358 -11.01 -3.98 24.29
N ALA A 359 -10.05 -4.67 24.92
CA ALA A 359 -10.25 -6.02 25.45
C ALA A 359 -11.22 -6.03 26.66
N VAL A 360 -11.25 -4.94 27.45
CA VAL A 360 -12.10 -4.82 28.64
C VAL A 360 -13.58 -4.60 28.27
N ALA A 361 -13.89 -4.12 27.05
CA ALA A 361 -15.28 -3.95 26.59
C ALA A 361 -15.97 -5.27 26.17
N ARG A 362 -15.24 -6.39 26.16
CA ARG A 362 -15.79 -7.71 25.83
C ARG A 362 -15.97 -8.65 27.03
N GLU A 363 -15.63 -8.20 28.24
CA GLU A 363 -15.74 -9.02 29.45
C GLU A 363 -16.94 -8.68 30.35
N ASP A 364 -17.78 -7.69 30.01
CA ASP A 364 -18.91 -7.28 30.88
C ASP A 364 -20.30 -7.79 30.46
N ASP A 365 -20.37 -8.74 29.52
CA ASP A 365 -21.61 -9.48 29.23
C ASP A 365 -21.46 -10.95 29.65
N GLY A 366 -21.75 -11.23 30.93
CA GLY A 366 -22.22 -12.55 31.36
C GLY A 366 -21.34 -13.30 32.37
N ASN A 367 -21.54 -13.02 33.65
CA ASN A 367 -21.03 -13.82 34.77
C ASN A 367 -21.94 -15.06 34.99
N LEU A 368 -21.44 -16.31 34.84
CA LEU A 368 -21.65 -17.37 35.84
C LEU A 368 -20.77 -18.62 35.68
N SER A 369 -20.15 -18.97 36.82
CA SER A 369 -19.61 -20.26 37.26
C SER A 369 -18.16 -20.62 36.91
N THR A 370 -17.33 -20.37 37.92
CA THR A 370 -16.02 -20.98 38.15
C THR A 370 -16.15 -22.49 38.39
N SER A 371 -15.39 -23.29 37.66
CA SER A 371 -14.91 -24.59 38.13
C SER A 371 -13.46 -24.77 37.74
N GLU A 372 -12.59 -24.70 38.74
CA GLU A 372 -11.19 -25.10 38.63
C GLU A 372 -11.09 -26.53 38.08
N THR A 373 -10.22 -26.76 37.09
CA THR A 373 -9.72 -28.11 36.82
C THR A 373 -8.22 -28.03 36.53
N LYS A 374 -7.47 -28.63 37.47
CA LYS A 374 -6.03 -28.85 37.43
C LYS A 374 -5.59 -29.46 36.09
N MET A 375 -4.58 -28.88 35.45
CA MET A 375 -3.81 -29.57 34.41
C MET A 375 -2.94 -30.65 35.05
N GLU A 376 -3.31 -31.91 34.83
CA GLU A 376 -2.47 -33.06 35.10
C GLU A 376 -1.71 -33.44 33.82
N THR A 377 -0.38 -33.42 33.91
CA THR A 377 0.55 -33.71 32.81
C THR A 377 0.47 -35.19 32.44
N ARG A 378 0.10 -35.52 31.20
CA ARG A 378 0.29 -36.88 30.65
C ARG A 378 1.00 -36.85 29.30
N HIS A 379 2.22 -37.37 29.32
CA HIS A 379 2.96 -37.86 28.15
C HIS A 379 2.07 -38.73 27.25
N ARG A 380 2.10 -38.47 25.93
CA ARG A 380 1.68 -39.45 24.92
C ARG A 380 2.88 -39.86 24.07
N ARG A 381 3.13 -41.17 24.12
CA ARG A 381 3.98 -41.93 23.20
C ARG A 381 3.32 -41.99 21.83
N TYR A 382 4.14 -41.90 20.78
CA TYR A 382 3.75 -42.25 19.40
C TYR A 382 3.53 -43.75 19.24
N PRO A 383 2.59 -44.20 18.38
CA PRO A 383 2.63 -45.53 17.80
C PRO A 383 3.18 -45.50 16.37
N THR A 384 4.17 -46.35 16.13
CA THR A 384 4.60 -46.84 14.81
C THR A 384 3.61 -47.85 14.26
N PHE A 385 3.42 -47.84 12.94
CA PHE A 385 3.33 -49.04 12.12
C PHE A 385 4.09 -48.82 10.83
#